data_AF-A0A523I7E4-F1
#
_entry.id   AF-A0A523I7E4-F1
#
_cell.length_a   1.000
_cell.length_b   1.000
_cell.length_c   1.000
_cell.angle_alpha   90.00
_cell.angle_beta   90.00
_cell.angle_gamma   90.00
#
_symmetry.space_group_name_H-M   'P 1'
#
loop_
_entity.id
_entity.type
_entity.pdbx_description
1 polymer ?
#
loop_
_entity_poly.entity_id
_entity_poly.type
_entity_poly.pdbx_seq_one_letter_code
_entity_poly.pdbx_strand_id
1 'polypeptide(L)'
;MRPGGALVCPAVPARAPKCASHARCQTTRPAPNGVQPVARAPHVDYLGALPSTKATRPRIPSIVYFGTLIFSRVLFAQRDGSRLVRPEPITMAIKFKDLSPEEQQDYRDRMRHSAAHVLAEAVTKLFPESQLTIGPPIKDGFYYDFAVPEPFTPDDLKKIELEMRESIRANTEFVERKVSRDEALELVKDNPYKIEILEGIPAEEQVTICSHANGTFEDLCRGGHMERTGDIKAYKLLSAAGAYWRGDEKNTMLQRIYGTAWESRDAQKEYLKLREEAEKRDHRKLGRALGLYFFDPIAPASPFFLPKGTVVLNQMIDYVKELYVKYGYDEVMTPQIFNTELWKRSGHYDNYRESMYFIDVDDREFGVKPMNCPAAAMVYLAESHSY
;
A
#
# COMPACT_ATOMS: atom_id res chain seq x y z
N MET A 1 -1.05 -44.42 50.03
CA MET A 1 -0.36 -45.20 48.98
C MET A 1 0.80 -44.37 48.46
N ARG A 2 1.96 -44.99 48.24
CA ARG A 2 3.26 -44.33 48.02
C ARG A 2 3.31 -43.45 46.74
N PRO A 3 4.23 -42.47 46.68
CA PRO A 3 4.15 -41.27 45.84
C PRO A 3 5.25 -41.15 44.77
N GLY A 4 5.14 -40.12 43.92
CA GLY A 4 6.25 -39.28 43.44
C GLY A 4 7.29 -39.90 42.50
N GLY A 5 7.19 -39.57 41.20
CA GLY A 5 8.26 -39.76 40.21
C GLY A 5 8.72 -38.43 39.64
N ALA A 6 9.68 -37.79 40.31
CA ALA A 6 10.50 -36.74 39.72
C ALA A 6 11.60 -37.41 38.89
N LEU A 7 11.73 -37.05 37.61
CA LEU A 7 12.88 -37.40 36.80
C LEU A 7 13.64 -36.11 36.46
N VAL A 8 14.73 -35.98 37.19
CA VAL A 8 15.78 -34.98 37.13
C VAL A 8 16.60 -35.21 35.86
N CYS A 9 16.73 -34.20 35.00
CA CYS A 9 17.77 -34.17 33.97
C CYS A 9 19.13 -33.89 34.65
N PRO A 10 20.18 -34.71 34.41
CA PRO A 10 21.46 -34.50 35.05
C PRO A 10 22.22 -33.34 34.40
N ALA A 11 22.77 -32.49 35.26
CA ALA A 11 23.74 -31.45 34.92
C ALA A 11 25.01 -32.08 34.33
N VAL A 12 25.46 -31.57 33.18
CA VAL A 12 26.77 -31.88 32.59
C VAL A 12 27.78 -30.86 33.13
N PRO A 13 28.90 -31.28 33.75
CA PRO A 13 29.86 -30.34 34.31
C PRO A 13 30.78 -29.77 33.23
N ALA A 14 31.01 -28.45 33.32
CA ALA A 14 32.04 -27.74 32.59
C ALA A 14 33.45 -28.21 33.00
N ARG A 15 34.28 -28.61 32.04
CA ARG A 15 35.75 -28.63 32.16
C ARG A 15 36.39 -28.27 30.82
N ALA A 16 37.10 -27.14 30.81
CA ALA A 16 38.03 -26.75 29.77
C ALA A 16 39.30 -27.62 29.81
N PRO A 17 39.93 -27.95 28.67
CA PRO A 17 41.32 -28.34 28.64
C PRO A 17 42.22 -27.20 28.13
N LYS A 18 43.34 -27.06 28.84
CA LYS A 18 44.43 -26.09 28.64
C LYS A 18 45.21 -26.34 27.34
N CYS A 19 45.73 -25.26 26.78
CA CYS A 19 46.77 -25.23 25.73
C CYS A 19 48.07 -25.94 26.16
N ALA A 20 48.61 -26.76 25.26
CA ALA A 20 50.04 -27.04 24.97
C ALA A 20 50.04 -28.13 23.88
N SER A 21 50.93 -28.23 22.89
CA SER A 21 52.07 -27.46 22.40
C SER A 21 52.49 -28.16 21.11
N HIS A 22 52.93 -27.41 20.10
CA HIS A 22 53.87 -27.83 19.05
C HIS A 22 53.57 -29.12 18.25
N ALA A 23 52.98 -28.96 17.07
CA ALA A 23 53.28 -29.83 15.93
C ALA A 23 53.26 -29.00 14.63
N ARG A 24 54.43 -28.86 14.02
CA ARG A 24 54.62 -28.28 12.68
C ARG A 24 53.85 -29.14 11.67
N CYS A 25 52.86 -28.57 11.00
CA CYS A 25 52.35 -29.13 9.76
C CYS A 25 52.94 -28.29 8.61
N GLN A 26 54.09 -28.74 8.10
CA GLN A 26 54.61 -28.30 6.81
C GLN A 26 53.82 -29.03 5.73
N THR A 27 52.92 -28.32 5.06
CA THR A 27 52.43 -28.74 3.74
C THR A 27 52.82 -27.69 2.73
N THR A 28 53.76 -28.10 1.89
CA THR A 28 54.35 -27.40 0.76
C THR A 28 53.30 -26.84 -0.19
N ARG A 29 53.41 -25.55 -0.53
CA ARG A 29 52.75 -24.92 -1.68
C ARG A 29 53.31 -25.51 -2.98
N PRO A 30 52.46 -25.73 -4.00
CA PRO A 30 52.87 -25.58 -5.39
C PRO A 30 52.13 -24.39 -6.02
N ALA A 31 52.84 -23.54 -6.72
CA ALA A 31 52.30 -22.57 -7.68
C ALA A 31 53.31 -22.44 -8.83
N PRO A 32 52.92 -21.98 -10.03
CA PRO A 32 51.62 -22.10 -10.71
C PRO A 32 51.78 -22.65 -12.14
N ASN A 33 50.81 -23.41 -12.65
CA ASN A 33 50.73 -23.71 -14.09
C ASN A 33 49.93 -22.60 -14.79
N GLY A 34 50.55 -22.04 -15.82
CA GLY A 34 50.08 -20.86 -16.55
C GLY A 34 48.72 -21.02 -17.19
N VAL A 35 47.87 -20.02 -16.98
CA VAL A 35 46.69 -19.74 -17.79
C VAL A 35 46.99 -18.47 -18.58
N GLN A 36 46.88 -18.56 -19.90
CA GLN A 36 47.11 -17.47 -20.84
C GLN A 36 46.13 -16.31 -20.58
N PRO A 37 46.54 -15.04 -20.76
CA PRO A 37 45.63 -13.92 -20.70
C PRO A 37 44.72 -13.92 -21.93
N VAL A 38 43.41 -14.00 -21.71
CA VAL A 38 42.40 -13.77 -22.74
C VAL A 38 42.41 -12.28 -23.10
N ALA A 39 42.62 -11.98 -24.37
CA ALA A 39 42.69 -10.63 -24.91
C ALA A 39 41.43 -9.83 -24.60
N ARG A 40 41.61 -8.60 -24.09
CA ARG A 40 40.54 -7.59 -23.99
C ARG A 40 40.05 -7.24 -25.39
N ALA A 41 38.74 -7.33 -25.60
CA ALA A 41 38.08 -6.75 -26.77
C ALA A 41 38.24 -5.20 -26.72
N PRO A 42 38.43 -4.53 -27.86
CA PRO A 42 38.64 -3.09 -27.89
C PRO A 42 37.38 -2.31 -27.47
N HIS A 43 37.59 -1.25 -26.68
CA HIS A 43 36.62 -0.21 -26.40
C HIS A 43 36.09 0.38 -27.71
N VAL A 44 34.78 0.40 -27.87
CA VAL A 44 34.11 1.15 -28.94
C VAL A 44 33.77 2.52 -28.37
N ASP A 45 34.54 3.53 -28.78
CA ASP A 45 34.26 4.93 -28.50
C ASP A 45 33.04 5.40 -29.31
N TYR A 46 31.91 5.62 -28.64
CA TYR A 46 30.80 6.42 -29.17
C TYR A 46 30.85 7.83 -28.56
N LEU A 47 31.81 8.64 -29.02
CA LEU A 47 31.78 10.10 -28.82
C LEU A 47 31.15 10.76 -30.05
N GLY A 48 29.82 10.79 -30.05
CA GLY A 48 29.05 11.70 -30.91
C GLY A 48 29.06 13.10 -30.28
N ALA A 49 29.79 14.02 -30.90
CA ALA A 49 29.81 15.44 -30.54
C ALA A 49 28.41 16.06 -30.69
N LEU A 50 27.93 16.72 -29.63
CA LEU A 50 26.80 17.66 -29.68
C LEU A 50 27.31 19.08 -29.38
N PRO A 51 26.87 20.10 -30.16
CA PRO A 51 27.44 21.44 -30.09
C PRO A 51 27.04 22.19 -28.82
N SER A 52 27.99 22.96 -28.27
CA SER A 52 27.76 23.82 -27.12
C SER A 52 26.83 24.98 -27.49
N THR A 53 25.71 25.12 -26.81
CA THR A 53 24.92 26.36 -26.80
C THR A 53 25.00 26.97 -25.41
N LYS A 54 25.49 28.21 -25.35
CA LYS A 54 25.47 29.06 -24.15
C LYS A 54 24.01 29.28 -23.74
N ALA A 55 23.61 28.79 -22.58
CA ALA A 55 22.35 29.14 -21.94
C ALA A 55 22.63 29.96 -20.67
N THR A 56 22.13 31.19 -20.70
CA THR A 56 22.06 32.16 -19.61
C THR A 56 21.26 31.61 -18.43
N ARG A 57 21.77 31.78 -17.20
CA ARG A 57 21.07 31.43 -15.95
C ARG A 57 19.97 32.45 -15.65
N PRO A 58 18.71 32.05 -15.43
CA PRO A 58 17.78 32.84 -14.64
C PRO A 58 17.87 32.45 -13.16
N ARG A 59 17.78 33.47 -12.30
CA ARG A 59 17.73 33.37 -10.83
C ARG A 59 16.46 32.61 -10.40
N ILE A 60 16.62 31.60 -9.55
CA ILE A 60 15.53 30.93 -8.84
C ILE A 60 15.38 31.65 -7.48
N PRO A 61 14.20 32.20 -7.11
CA PRO A 61 13.96 32.63 -5.74
C PRO A 61 13.66 31.41 -4.87
N SER A 62 14.24 31.43 -3.67
CA SER A 62 14.07 30.50 -2.57
C SER A 62 12.60 30.37 -2.17
N ILE A 63 12.07 29.14 -2.19
CA ILE A 63 10.78 28.79 -1.57
C ILE A 63 11.06 27.83 -0.42
N VAL A 64 10.63 28.27 0.76
CA VAL A 64 10.64 27.56 2.04
C VAL A 64 9.69 26.37 1.96
N TYR A 65 10.19 25.16 2.22
CA TYR A 65 9.37 23.96 2.38
C TYR A 65 8.78 23.96 3.80
N PHE A 66 7.47 24.18 3.91
CA PHE A 66 6.68 23.72 5.05
C PHE A 66 5.76 22.60 4.56
N GLY A 67 5.97 21.41 5.11
CA GLY A 67 5.15 20.24 4.81
C GLY A 67 3.74 20.37 5.38
N THR A 68 2.73 20.04 4.59
CA THR A 68 1.38 19.75 5.07
C THR A 68 0.70 18.81 4.08
N LEU A 69 -0.03 17.83 4.62
CA LEU A 69 -0.73 16.75 3.91
C LEU A 69 -1.57 17.25 2.73
N ILE A 70 -1.40 16.64 1.56
CA ILE A 70 -2.24 16.89 0.38
C ILE A 70 -3.48 15.99 0.46
N PHE A 71 -4.57 16.53 1.00
CA PHE A 71 -5.92 16.14 0.60
C PHE A 71 -6.13 16.59 -0.84
N SER A 72 -6.56 15.69 -1.71
CA SER A 72 -6.88 15.99 -3.11
C SER A 72 -8.00 17.02 -3.19
N ARG A 73 -7.63 18.26 -3.56
CA ARG A 73 -8.53 19.36 -3.90
C ARG A 73 -9.07 19.11 -5.31
N VAL A 74 -10.28 18.57 -5.42
CA VAL A 74 -11.12 18.78 -6.59
C VAL A 74 -11.49 20.26 -6.62
N LEU A 75 -11.13 20.96 -7.70
CA LEU A 75 -11.49 22.36 -7.88
C LEU A 75 -13.02 22.49 -7.92
N PHE A 76 -13.60 23.11 -6.90
CA PHE A 76 -14.90 23.75 -7.03
C PHE A 76 -14.70 25.27 -7.09
N ALA A 77 -15.17 25.84 -8.19
CA ALA A 77 -15.21 27.27 -8.42
C ALA A 77 -16.07 27.93 -7.34
N GLN A 78 -15.47 28.88 -6.62
CA GLN A 78 -16.19 29.80 -5.75
C GLN A 78 -16.59 31.01 -6.61
N ARG A 79 -17.88 31.18 -6.87
CA ARG A 79 -18.43 32.48 -7.27
C ARG A 79 -19.88 32.60 -6.82
N ASP A 80 -20.10 33.55 -5.91
CA ASP A 80 -21.37 34.14 -5.48
C ASP A 80 -22.60 33.24 -5.33
N GLY A 81 -22.90 32.88 -4.06
CA GLY A 81 -24.16 33.24 -3.41
C GLY A 81 -25.50 32.85 -4.05
N SER A 82 -25.54 32.06 -5.11
CA SER A 82 -26.77 31.74 -5.83
C SER A 82 -26.71 30.35 -6.47
N ARG A 83 -27.54 29.46 -5.93
CA ARG A 83 -27.97 28.14 -6.47
C ARG A 83 -26.85 27.13 -6.80
N LEU A 84 -26.85 26.03 -6.05
CA LEU A 84 -26.48 24.71 -6.58
C LEU A 84 -27.44 24.38 -7.73
N VAL A 85 -27.12 24.82 -8.94
CA VAL A 85 -27.78 24.38 -10.16
C VAL A 85 -27.19 23.00 -10.45
N ARG A 86 -28.02 21.95 -10.34
CA ARG A 86 -27.73 20.65 -10.98
C ARG A 86 -27.32 20.96 -12.42
N PRO A 87 -26.22 20.43 -12.98
CA PRO A 87 -26.08 20.47 -14.43
C PRO A 87 -27.38 19.88 -14.99
N GLU A 88 -28.07 20.64 -15.84
CA GLU A 88 -29.28 20.15 -16.49
C GLU A 88 -28.99 18.78 -17.11
N PRO A 89 -29.96 17.85 -17.12
CA PRO A 89 -29.76 16.56 -17.78
C PRO A 89 -29.23 16.86 -19.18
N ILE A 90 -28.04 16.36 -19.48
CA ILE A 90 -27.38 16.57 -20.76
C ILE A 90 -28.28 15.89 -21.79
N THR A 91 -29.22 16.65 -22.37
CA THR A 91 -30.25 16.19 -23.31
C THR A 91 -29.73 16.08 -24.74
N MET A 92 -28.40 16.12 -24.91
CA MET A 92 -27.74 15.56 -26.08
C MET A 92 -26.96 14.35 -25.61
N ALA A 93 -27.15 13.19 -26.25
CA ALA A 93 -26.39 11.98 -25.96
C ALA A 93 -24.91 12.17 -26.35
N ILE A 94 -24.17 12.92 -25.53
CA ILE A 94 -22.72 13.06 -25.62
C ILE A 94 -22.18 11.65 -25.37
N LYS A 95 -21.48 11.08 -26.36
CA LYS A 95 -20.88 9.77 -26.17
C LYS A 95 -19.76 9.93 -25.15
N PHE A 96 -19.55 8.93 -24.31
CA PHE A 96 -18.47 8.92 -23.33
C PHE A 96 -17.10 9.30 -23.93
N LYS A 97 -16.85 8.91 -25.18
CA LYS A 97 -15.60 9.21 -25.91
C LYS A 97 -15.40 10.69 -26.24
N ASP A 98 -16.48 11.46 -26.26
CA ASP A 98 -16.47 12.88 -26.60
C ASP A 98 -16.28 13.76 -25.34
N LEU A 99 -16.34 13.16 -24.15
CA LEU A 99 -16.04 13.82 -22.87
C LEU A 99 -14.54 14.09 -22.73
N SER A 100 -14.18 15.19 -22.08
CA SER A 100 -12.81 15.46 -21.67
C SER A 100 -12.28 14.39 -20.70
N PRO A 101 -10.96 14.23 -20.54
CA PRO A 101 -10.40 13.26 -19.60
C PRO A 101 -10.89 13.42 -18.15
N GLU A 102 -11.14 14.66 -17.72
CA GLU A 102 -11.67 14.98 -16.39
C GLU A 102 -13.13 14.55 -16.25
N GLU A 103 -13.98 14.86 -17.23
CA GLU A 103 -15.38 14.42 -17.25
C GLU A 103 -15.52 12.90 -17.35
N GLN A 104 -14.65 12.23 -18.10
CA GLN A 104 -14.60 10.76 -18.14
C GLN A 104 -14.23 10.17 -16.77
N GLN A 105 -13.33 10.83 -16.05
CA GLN A 105 -12.92 10.40 -14.72
C GLN A 105 -14.05 10.59 -13.71
N ASP A 106 -14.70 11.76 -13.71
CA ASP A 106 -15.88 12.02 -12.89
C ASP A 106 -17.00 11.00 -13.16
N TYR A 107 -17.32 10.75 -14.43
CA TYR A 107 -18.29 9.74 -14.82
C TYR A 107 -17.95 8.34 -14.28
N ARG A 108 -16.68 7.92 -14.38
CA ARG A 108 -16.23 6.64 -13.82
C ARG A 108 -16.33 6.61 -12.31
N ASP A 109 -15.99 7.69 -11.62
CA ASP A 109 -16.03 7.75 -10.16
C ASP A 109 -17.47 7.70 -9.65
N ARG A 110 -18.41 8.41 -10.28
CA ARG A 110 -19.85 8.31 -10.01
C ARG A 110 -20.39 6.91 -10.26
N MET A 111 -19.99 6.27 -11.36
CA MET A 111 -20.37 4.90 -11.68
C MET A 111 -19.84 3.90 -10.64
N ARG A 112 -18.56 4.01 -10.27
CA ARG A 112 -17.91 3.13 -9.29
C ARG A 112 -18.51 3.30 -7.90
N HIS A 113 -18.83 4.53 -7.53
CA HIS A 113 -19.52 4.83 -6.29
C HIS A 113 -20.94 4.25 -6.26
N SER A 114 -21.68 4.38 -7.36
CA SER A 114 -23.00 3.75 -7.53
C SER A 114 -22.93 2.22 -7.50
N ALA A 115 -21.88 1.63 -8.09
CA ALA A 115 -21.64 0.20 -8.03
C ALA A 115 -21.28 -0.28 -6.61
N ALA A 116 -20.63 0.55 -5.80
CA ALA A 116 -20.41 0.28 -4.37
C ALA A 116 -21.73 0.25 -3.59
N HIS A 117 -22.68 1.14 -3.90
CA HIS A 117 -24.03 1.11 -3.30
C HIS A 117 -24.83 -0.13 -3.70
N VAL A 118 -24.80 -0.52 -4.98
CA VAL A 118 -25.43 -1.77 -5.43
C VAL A 118 -24.78 -3.00 -4.77
N LEU A 119 -23.47 -2.96 -4.52
CA LEU A 119 -22.77 -3.99 -3.73
C LEU A 119 -23.28 -4.02 -2.28
N ALA A 120 -23.44 -2.86 -1.63
CA ALA A 120 -24.00 -2.77 -0.29
C ALA A 120 -25.44 -3.29 -0.19
N GLU A 121 -26.30 -2.94 -1.16
CA GLU A 121 -27.65 -3.51 -1.29
C GLU A 121 -27.61 -5.04 -1.37
N ALA A 122 -26.81 -5.58 -2.30
CA ALA A 122 -26.70 -7.02 -2.50
C ALA A 122 -26.20 -7.75 -1.25
N VAL A 123 -25.21 -7.18 -0.55
CA VAL A 123 -24.66 -7.78 0.67
C VAL A 123 -25.68 -7.75 1.81
N THR A 124 -26.32 -6.61 2.09
CA THR A 124 -27.34 -6.52 3.16
C THR A 124 -28.53 -7.43 2.92
N LYS A 125 -28.92 -7.65 1.66
CA LYS A 125 -29.99 -8.59 1.29
C LYS A 125 -29.61 -10.05 1.51
N LEU A 126 -28.38 -10.46 1.16
CA LEU A 126 -27.92 -11.84 1.28
C LEU A 126 -27.39 -12.17 2.68
N PHE A 127 -26.87 -11.17 3.39
CA PHE A 127 -26.26 -11.25 4.71
C PHE A 127 -26.87 -10.18 5.63
N PRO A 128 -28.08 -10.41 6.17
CA PRO A 128 -28.81 -9.40 6.95
C PRO A 128 -28.10 -8.95 8.24
N GLU A 129 -27.17 -9.75 8.76
CA GLU A 129 -26.35 -9.41 9.93
C GLU A 129 -25.15 -8.50 9.58
N SER A 130 -24.94 -8.19 8.30
CA SER A 130 -23.87 -7.31 7.87
C SER A 130 -24.15 -5.85 8.25
N GLN A 131 -23.13 -5.15 8.75
CA GLN A 131 -23.19 -3.72 8.98
C GLN A 131 -22.35 -2.98 7.94
N LEU A 132 -22.97 -2.01 7.27
CA LEU A 132 -22.33 -1.16 6.28
C LEU A 132 -21.38 -0.17 6.95
N THR A 133 -20.19 0.03 6.37
CA THR A 133 -19.24 1.04 6.83
C THR A 133 -18.90 2.06 5.74
N ILE A 134 -17.79 1.90 5.02
CA ILE A 134 -17.29 2.85 4.01
C ILE A 134 -17.11 2.15 2.66
N GLY A 135 -17.59 2.78 1.59
CA GLY A 135 -17.47 2.27 0.22
C GLY A 135 -17.14 3.33 -0.82
N PRO A 136 -15.87 3.77 -0.93
CA PRO A 136 -15.49 4.84 -1.84
C PRO A 136 -15.12 4.29 -3.23
N PRO A 137 -15.26 5.11 -4.29
CA PRO A 137 -14.58 4.85 -5.54
C PRO A 137 -13.06 4.96 -5.35
N ILE A 138 -12.31 4.18 -6.12
CA ILE A 138 -10.86 4.22 -6.22
C ILE A 138 -10.44 4.29 -7.69
N LYS A 139 -9.17 4.61 -7.95
CA LYS A 139 -8.63 4.86 -9.30
C LYS A 139 -9.12 3.91 -10.40
N ASP A 140 -9.17 2.61 -10.12
CA ASP A 140 -9.53 1.57 -11.09
C ASP A 140 -10.75 0.72 -10.65
N GLY A 141 -11.55 1.21 -9.70
CA GLY A 141 -12.69 0.46 -9.18
C GLY A 141 -13.32 1.06 -7.94
N PHE A 142 -13.76 0.22 -7.03
CA PHE A 142 -14.34 0.60 -5.75
C PHE A 142 -14.06 -0.51 -4.73
N TYR A 143 -14.28 -0.19 -3.46
CA TYR A 143 -14.44 -1.22 -2.44
C TYR A 143 -15.62 -0.89 -1.54
N TYR A 144 -16.04 -1.85 -0.72
CA TYR A 144 -16.94 -1.60 0.39
C TYR A 144 -16.51 -2.47 1.58
N ASP A 145 -16.44 -1.86 2.76
CA ASP A 145 -16.10 -2.52 4.02
C ASP A 145 -17.37 -2.90 4.79
N PHE A 146 -17.42 -4.16 5.22
CA PHE A 146 -18.54 -4.74 5.96
C PHE A 146 -18.07 -5.30 7.30
N ALA A 147 -18.80 -4.98 8.36
CA ALA A 147 -18.69 -5.76 9.58
C ALA A 147 -19.61 -6.98 9.42
N VAL A 148 -19.02 -8.17 9.45
CA VAL A 148 -19.74 -9.44 9.26
C VAL A 148 -19.22 -10.47 10.26
N PRO A 149 -20.08 -11.40 10.72
CA PRO A 149 -19.67 -12.44 11.66
C PRO A 149 -18.70 -13.44 11.02
N GLU A 150 -18.89 -13.75 9.74
CA GLU A 150 -18.06 -14.69 8.98
C GLU A 150 -17.41 -14.00 7.77
N PRO A 151 -16.12 -14.27 7.49
CA PRO A 151 -15.46 -13.77 6.29
C PRO A 151 -16.11 -14.25 4.99
N PHE A 152 -16.21 -13.36 3.99
CA PHE A 152 -16.76 -13.73 2.68
C PHE A 152 -15.89 -14.77 1.97
N THR A 153 -16.53 -15.79 1.41
CA THR A 153 -15.86 -16.79 0.58
C THR A 153 -15.87 -16.42 -0.91
N PRO A 154 -15.02 -17.04 -1.75
CA PRO A 154 -15.11 -16.87 -3.21
C PRO A 154 -16.47 -17.24 -3.81
N ASP A 155 -17.22 -18.16 -3.19
CA ASP A 155 -18.55 -18.53 -3.66
C ASP A 155 -19.61 -17.49 -3.24
N ASP A 156 -19.44 -16.82 -2.10
CA ASP A 156 -20.30 -15.71 -1.71
C ASP A 156 -20.13 -14.52 -2.66
N LEU A 157 -18.90 -14.22 -3.11
CA LEU A 157 -18.68 -13.21 -4.14
C LEU A 157 -19.44 -13.50 -5.44
N LYS A 158 -19.60 -14.78 -5.83
CA LYS A 158 -20.40 -15.15 -7.01
C LYS A 158 -21.90 -14.88 -6.78
N LYS A 159 -22.41 -15.19 -5.59
CA LYS A 159 -23.82 -14.93 -5.21
C LYS A 159 -24.10 -13.43 -5.15
N ILE A 160 -23.20 -12.66 -4.54
CA ILE A 160 -23.29 -11.19 -4.45
C ILE A 160 -23.26 -10.59 -5.86
N GLU A 161 -22.32 -10.99 -6.72
CA GLU A 161 -22.25 -10.47 -8.09
C GLU A 161 -23.52 -10.77 -8.91
N LEU A 162 -24.16 -11.93 -8.65
CA LEU A 162 -25.45 -12.30 -9.22
C LEU A 162 -26.57 -11.39 -8.71
N GLU A 163 -26.65 -11.14 -7.40
CA GLU A 163 -27.66 -10.25 -6.82
C GLU A 163 -27.52 -8.81 -7.30
N MET A 164 -26.28 -8.30 -7.37
CA MET A 164 -25.98 -6.99 -7.98
C MET A 164 -26.52 -6.90 -9.42
N ARG A 165 -26.46 -8.01 -10.17
CA ARG A 165 -26.94 -8.06 -11.56
C ARG A 165 -28.44 -7.88 -11.62
N GLU A 166 -29.17 -8.47 -10.68
CA GLU A 166 -30.62 -8.35 -10.62
C GLU A 166 -31.05 -6.92 -10.22
N SER A 167 -30.34 -6.28 -9.27
CA SER A 167 -30.53 -4.84 -8.94
C SER A 167 -30.26 -3.90 -10.14
N ILE A 168 -29.17 -4.13 -10.89
CA ILE A 168 -28.85 -3.34 -12.10
C ILE A 168 -29.90 -3.56 -13.20
N ARG A 169 -30.41 -4.79 -13.36
CA ARG A 169 -31.48 -5.10 -14.31
C ARG A 169 -32.82 -4.47 -13.93
N ALA A 170 -33.11 -4.36 -12.64
CA ALA A 170 -34.30 -3.66 -12.15
C ALA A 170 -34.27 -2.16 -12.51
N ASN A 171 -33.08 -1.60 -12.78
CA ASN A 171 -32.88 -0.24 -13.29
C ASN A 171 -33.62 0.81 -12.46
N THR A 172 -33.50 0.75 -11.13
CA THR A 172 -34.15 1.69 -10.20
C THR A 172 -33.39 3.01 -10.14
N GLU A 173 -34.08 4.09 -9.82
CA GLU A 173 -33.48 5.41 -9.67
C GLU A 173 -32.68 5.53 -8.37
N PHE A 174 -31.56 6.26 -8.42
CA PHE A 174 -30.87 6.73 -7.22
C PHE A 174 -31.48 8.06 -6.79
N VAL A 175 -32.11 8.08 -5.63
CA VAL A 175 -32.79 9.24 -5.07
C VAL A 175 -31.96 9.76 -3.90
N GLU A 176 -31.41 10.96 -4.06
CA GLU A 176 -30.68 11.66 -2.99
C GLU A 176 -31.64 12.57 -2.21
N ARG A 177 -31.72 12.38 -0.90
CA ARG A 177 -32.51 13.23 0.00
C ARG A 177 -31.64 13.84 1.08
N LYS A 178 -31.82 15.14 1.27
CA LYS A 178 -31.18 15.92 2.33
C LYS A 178 -31.97 15.72 3.61
N VAL A 179 -31.28 15.32 4.68
CA VAL A 179 -31.93 14.96 5.95
C VAL A 179 -31.37 15.77 7.10
N SER A 180 -32.15 15.88 8.18
CA SER A 180 -31.61 16.37 9.44
C SER A 180 -30.66 15.34 10.05
N ARG A 181 -29.76 15.79 10.94
CA ARG A 181 -28.88 14.88 11.68
C ARG A 181 -29.64 13.92 12.56
N ASP A 182 -30.71 14.39 13.20
CA ASP A 182 -31.54 13.55 14.06
C ASP A 182 -32.24 12.44 13.25
N GLU A 183 -32.73 12.78 12.05
CA GLU A 183 -33.30 11.80 11.12
C GLU A 183 -32.26 10.81 10.62
N ALA A 184 -31.04 11.27 10.30
CA ALA A 184 -29.94 10.39 9.91
C ALA A 184 -29.54 9.44 11.04
N LEU A 185 -29.44 9.94 12.28
CA LEU A 185 -29.14 9.15 13.47
C LEU A 185 -30.19 8.07 13.70
N GLU A 186 -31.47 8.40 13.57
CA GLU A 186 -32.56 7.42 13.71
C GLU A 186 -32.48 6.32 12.66
N LEU A 187 -32.11 6.66 11.42
CA LEU A 187 -31.95 5.70 10.33
C LEU A 187 -30.76 4.74 10.53
N VAL A 188 -29.67 5.21 11.14
CA VAL A 188 -28.45 4.42 11.36
C VAL A 188 -28.26 3.93 12.79
N LYS A 189 -29.28 4.04 13.65
CA LYS A 189 -29.18 3.79 15.10
C LYS A 189 -28.63 2.41 15.47
N ASP A 190 -28.87 1.41 14.64
CA ASP A 190 -28.43 0.02 14.85
C ASP A 190 -27.06 -0.27 14.22
N ASN A 191 -26.39 0.75 13.65
CA ASN A 191 -25.10 0.63 13.00
C ASN A 191 -24.06 1.59 13.64
N PRO A 192 -23.22 1.10 14.57
CA PRO A 192 -22.27 1.93 15.31
C PRO A 192 -21.25 2.62 14.40
N TYR A 193 -20.88 2.00 13.27
CA TYR A 193 -19.93 2.58 12.32
C TYR A 193 -20.50 3.80 11.61
N LYS A 194 -21.77 3.74 11.20
CA LYS A 194 -22.44 4.87 10.54
C LYS A 194 -22.73 6.00 11.51
N ILE A 195 -23.00 5.70 12.78
CA ILE A 195 -23.09 6.70 13.86
C ILE A 195 -21.75 7.43 13.99
N GLU A 196 -20.64 6.71 14.12
CA GLU A 196 -19.31 7.33 14.22
C GLU A 196 -18.96 8.19 12.99
N ILE A 197 -19.32 7.71 11.79
CA ILE A 197 -19.14 8.51 10.55
C ILE A 197 -19.94 9.81 10.64
N LEU A 198 -21.22 9.75 11.06
CA LEU A 198 -22.11 10.89 11.15
C LEU A 198 -21.65 11.91 12.20
N GLU A 199 -21.16 11.45 13.36
CA GLU A 199 -20.55 12.29 14.39
C GLU A 199 -19.29 13.02 13.89
N GLY A 200 -18.55 12.41 12.96
CA GLY A 200 -17.38 13.01 12.31
C GLY A 200 -17.69 14.08 11.27
N ILE A 201 -18.95 14.25 10.85
CA ILE A 201 -19.36 15.29 9.88
C ILE A 201 -19.51 16.64 10.62
N PRO A 202 -18.85 17.74 10.17
CA PRO A 202 -18.98 19.07 10.79
C PRO A 202 -20.42 19.59 10.82
N ALA A 203 -20.83 20.27 11.90
CA ALA A 203 -22.23 20.68 12.19
C ALA A 203 -22.94 21.38 11.02
N GLU A 204 -22.20 22.21 10.31
CA GLU A 204 -22.57 23.02 9.17
C GLU A 204 -22.69 22.25 7.84
N GLU A 205 -22.15 21.03 7.77
CA GLU A 205 -22.24 20.19 6.58
C GLU A 205 -23.58 19.46 6.49
N GLN A 206 -24.11 19.43 5.28
CA GLN A 206 -25.38 18.80 4.96
C GLN A 206 -25.24 17.28 4.90
N VAL A 207 -26.13 16.59 5.60
CA VAL A 207 -26.24 15.14 5.56
C VAL A 207 -27.19 14.71 4.45
N THR A 208 -26.75 13.74 3.66
CA THR A 208 -27.51 13.19 2.54
C THR A 208 -27.66 11.68 2.72
N ILE A 209 -28.86 11.18 2.40
CA ILE A 209 -29.15 9.75 2.26
C ILE A 209 -29.35 9.48 0.78
N CYS A 210 -28.69 8.45 0.27
CA CYS A 210 -28.98 7.93 -1.06
C CYS A 210 -29.86 6.69 -0.93
N SER A 211 -31.00 6.72 -1.61
CA SER A 211 -31.94 5.61 -1.67
C SER A 211 -32.01 5.03 -3.09
N HIS A 212 -32.11 3.71 -3.21
CA HIS A 212 -32.47 3.03 -4.46
C HIS A 212 -33.27 1.76 -4.16
N ALA A 213 -33.45 0.90 -5.16
CA ALA A 213 -34.30 -0.30 -5.05
C ALA A 213 -35.75 0.05 -4.66
N ASN A 214 -36.28 1.16 -5.20
CA ASN A 214 -37.61 1.69 -4.88
C ASN A 214 -37.81 2.00 -3.38
N GLY A 215 -36.74 2.39 -2.69
CA GLY A 215 -36.80 2.75 -1.26
C GLY A 215 -36.47 1.61 -0.31
N THR A 216 -36.24 0.39 -0.79
CA THR A 216 -35.91 -0.74 0.10
C THR A 216 -34.47 -0.71 0.58
N PHE A 217 -33.60 0.08 -0.05
CA PHE A 217 -32.24 0.32 0.38
C PHE A 217 -31.98 1.81 0.54
N GLU A 218 -31.39 2.19 1.66
CA GLU A 218 -30.94 3.53 1.98
C GLU A 218 -29.56 3.47 2.63
N ASP A 219 -28.66 4.38 2.23
CA ASP A 219 -27.32 4.49 2.83
C ASP A 219 -26.91 5.95 3.03
N LEU A 220 -26.17 6.19 4.11
CA LEU A 220 -25.54 7.47 4.43
C LEU A 220 -24.40 7.71 3.46
N CYS A 221 -24.53 8.75 2.64
CA CYS A 221 -23.61 9.02 1.56
C CYS A 221 -23.56 10.50 1.20
N ARG A 222 -22.39 11.00 0.76
CA ARG A 222 -22.21 12.39 0.31
C ARG A 222 -22.92 12.71 -1.01
N GLY A 223 -23.30 11.69 -1.80
CA GLY A 223 -23.92 11.82 -3.11
C GLY A 223 -22.91 11.72 -4.26
N GLY A 224 -23.39 12.00 -5.48
CA GLY A 224 -22.59 11.82 -6.70
C GLY A 224 -22.83 10.46 -7.35
N HIS A 225 -24.09 10.01 -7.37
CA HIS A 225 -24.48 8.77 -8.01
C HIS A 225 -24.76 8.94 -9.51
N MET A 226 -24.86 7.82 -10.21
CA MET A 226 -25.53 7.73 -11.51
C MET A 226 -27.02 7.98 -11.31
N GLU A 227 -27.76 8.23 -12.39
CA GLU A 227 -29.21 8.43 -12.29
C GLU A 227 -29.94 7.13 -11.93
N ARG A 228 -29.50 6.01 -12.51
CA ARG A 228 -30.14 4.71 -12.30
C ARG A 228 -29.13 3.59 -12.10
N THR A 229 -29.54 2.51 -11.44
CA THR A 229 -28.71 1.30 -11.28
C THR A 229 -28.34 0.69 -12.64
N GLY A 230 -29.21 0.81 -13.65
CA GLY A 230 -28.96 0.34 -15.02
C GLY A 230 -27.91 1.14 -15.79
N ASP A 231 -27.41 2.26 -15.25
CA ASP A 231 -26.31 3.01 -15.85
C ASP A 231 -24.95 2.37 -15.58
N ILE A 232 -24.86 1.44 -14.64
CA ILE A 232 -23.67 0.63 -14.39
C ILE A 232 -23.56 -0.42 -15.51
N LYS A 233 -22.81 -0.11 -16.57
CA LYS A 233 -22.78 -0.93 -17.80
C LYS A 233 -21.96 -2.21 -17.65
N ALA A 234 -20.81 -2.13 -17.00
CA ALA A 234 -19.91 -3.26 -16.82
C ALA A 234 -19.28 -3.20 -15.42
N TYR A 235 -19.48 -4.25 -14.61
CA TYR A 235 -18.89 -4.37 -13.28
C TYR A 235 -18.39 -5.79 -13.03
N LYS A 236 -17.46 -5.95 -12.09
CA LYS A 236 -16.89 -7.25 -11.69
C LYS A 236 -16.37 -7.18 -10.25
N LEU A 237 -16.71 -8.15 -9.41
CA LEU A 237 -16.06 -8.31 -8.10
C LEU A 237 -14.73 -9.02 -8.26
N LEU A 238 -13.72 -8.56 -7.53
CA LEU A 238 -12.32 -8.92 -7.74
C LEU A 238 -11.79 -9.82 -6.63
N SER A 239 -11.96 -9.40 -5.37
CA SER A 239 -11.42 -10.12 -4.21
C SER A 239 -12.07 -9.63 -2.92
N ALA A 240 -12.10 -10.50 -1.90
CA ALA A 240 -12.36 -10.12 -0.52
C ALA A 240 -11.03 -10.10 0.26
N ALA A 241 -10.88 -9.16 1.19
CA ALA A 241 -9.72 -9.01 2.05
C ALA A 241 -10.12 -8.50 3.44
N GLY A 242 -9.30 -8.74 4.46
CA GLY A 242 -9.47 -8.09 5.76
C GLY A 242 -9.02 -6.62 5.71
N ALA A 243 -9.75 -5.75 6.41
CA ALA A 243 -9.37 -4.37 6.66
C ALA A 243 -9.68 -4.01 8.11
N TYR A 244 -8.86 -3.19 8.74
CA TYR A 244 -9.15 -2.70 10.09
C TYR A 244 -9.90 -1.38 10.03
N TRP A 245 -10.88 -1.20 10.92
CA TRP A 245 -11.60 0.07 11.01
C TRP A 245 -10.64 1.23 11.30
N ARG A 246 -10.77 2.32 10.53
CA ARG A 246 -9.84 3.49 10.52
C ARG A 246 -8.38 3.15 10.21
N GLY A 247 -8.08 1.92 9.76
CA GLY A 247 -6.72 1.46 9.51
C GLY A 247 -5.90 1.15 10.77
N ASP A 248 -6.54 1.08 11.94
CA ASP A 248 -5.89 0.75 13.21
C ASP A 248 -6.11 -0.72 13.56
N GLU A 249 -5.04 -1.49 13.66
CA GLU A 249 -5.04 -2.93 13.98
C GLU A 249 -5.68 -3.29 15.34
N LYS A 250 -5.86 -2.31 16.23
CA LYS A 250 -6.55 -2.47 17.51
C LYS A 250 -8.07 -2.44 17.38
N ASN A 251 -8.58 -1.94 16.25
CA ASN A 251 -10.02 -1.84 16.01
C ASN A 251 -10.58 -3.14 15.40
N THR A 252 -11.91 -3.20 15.30
CA THR A 252 -12.62 -4.33 14.71
C THR A 252 -12.13 -4.61 13.29
N MET A 253 -11.87 -5.89 13.00
CA MET A 253 -11.57 -6.37 11.66
C MET A 253 -12.86 -6.43 10.83
N LEU A 254 -12.84 -5.76 9.69
CA LEU A 254 -13.89 -5.71 8.68
C LEU A 254 -13.51 -6.58 7.47
N GLN A 255 -14.50 -6.92 6.67
CA GLN A 255 -14.32 -7.56 5.38
C GLN A 255 -14.51 -6.56 4.25
N ARG A 256 -13.44 -6.32 3.50
CA ARG A 256 -13.40 -5.45 2.33
C ARG A 256 -13.65 -6.26 1.07
N ILE A 257 -14.70 -5.93 0.32
CA ILE A 257 -14.91 -6.46 -1.02
C ILE A 257 -14.44 -5.43 -2.05
N TYR A 258 -13.50 -5.82 -2.92
CA TYR A 258 -13.04 -5.02 -4.04
C TYR A 258 -13.84 -5.33 -5.31
N GLY A 259 -14.24 -4.28 -6.03
CA GLY A 259 -14.89 -4.36 -7.33
C GLY A 259 -14.34 -3.37 -8.33
N THR A 260 -14.67 -3.54 -9.60
CA THR A 260 -14.36 -2.58 -10.66
C THR A 260 -15.60 -2.32 -11.50
N ALA A 261 -15.76 -1.10 -12.01
CA ALA A 261 -16.85 -0.70 -12.90
C ALA A 261 -16.33 0.21 -14.01
N TRP A 262 -16.88 0.03 -15.21
CA TRP A 262 -16.46 0.67 -16.47
C TRP A 262 -17.67 1.04 -17.32
N GLU A 263 -17.50 2.10 -18.12
CA GLU A 263 -18.49 2.62 -19.04
C GLU A 263 -18.91 1.64 -20.15
N SER A 264 -18.08 0.62 -20.41
CA SER A 264 -18.33 -0.39 -21.43
C SER A 264 -17.72 -1.75 -21.06
N ARG A 265 -18.26 -2.81 -21.67
CA ARG A 265 -17.72 -4.17 -21.54
C ARG A 265 -16.32 -4.30 -22.15
N ASP A 266 -16.04 -3.56 -23.21
CA ASP A 266 -14.72 -3.57 -23.85
C ASP A 266 -13.65 -2.96 -22.95
N ALA A 267 -13.93 -1.80 -22.34
CA ALA A 267 -13.03 -1.16 -21.38
C ALA A 267 -12.78 -2.05 -20.15
N GLN A 268 -13.83 -2.69 -19.61
CA GLN A 268 -13.68 -3.67 -18.55
C GLN A 268 -12.78 -4.84 -18.96
N LYS A 269 -12.99 -5.39 -20.15
CA LYS A 269 -12.20 -6.53 -20.67
C LYS A 269 -10.73 -6.16 -20.82
N GLU A 270 -10.45 -4.97 -21.32
CA GLU A 270 -9.09 -4.43 -21.41
C GLU A 270 -8.42 -4.32 -20.03
N TYR A 271 -9.12 -3.73 -19.05
CA TYR A 271 -8.63 -3.64 -17.68
C TYR A 271 -8.34 -5.02 -17.07
N LEU A 272 -9.27 -5.97 -17.20
CA LEU A 272 -9.10 -7.32 -16.65
C LEU A 272 -7.92 -8.05 -17.32
N LYS A 273 -7.70 -7.86 -18.62
CA LYS A 273 -6.52 -8.39 -19.33
C LYS A 273 -5.23 -7.80 -18.78
N LEU A 274 -5.16 -6.48 -18.59
CA LEU A 274 -3.98 -5.82 -18.02
C LEU A 274 -3.69 -6.31 -16.59
N ARG A 275 -4.74 -6.50 -15.79
CA ARG A 275 -4.62 -7.06 -14.45
C ARG A 275 -4.08 -8.49 -14.45
N GLU A 276 -4.59 -9.35 -15.33
CA GLU A 276 -4.10 -10.73 -15.48
C GLU A 276 -2.61 -10.74 -15.87
N GLU A 277 -2.22 -9.86 -16.79
CA GLU A 277 -0.81 -9.70 -17.20
C GLU A 277 0.07 -9.17 -16.05
N ALA A 278 -0.43 -8.25 -15.23
CA ALA A 278 0.28 -7.78 -14.03
C ALA A 278 0.44 -8.92 -13.01
N GLU A 279 -0.60 -9.73 -12.78
CA GLU A 279 -0.54 -10.87 -11.85
C GLU A 279 0.45 -11.95 -12.29
N LYS A 280 0.66 -12.15 -13.60
CA LYS A 280 1.71 -13.04 -14.14
C LYS A 280 3.12 -12.53 -13.86
N ARG A 281 3.28 -11.22 -13.63
CA ARG A 281 4.56 -10.54 -13.39
C ARG A 281 4.78 -10.18 -11.92
N ASP A 282 3.95 -10.70 -11.02
CA ASP A 282 4.08 -10.48 -9.59
C ASP A 282 5.38 -11.13 -9.08
N HIS A 283 6.30 -10.30 -8.58
CA HIS A 283 7.58 -10.76 -8.03
C HIS A 283 7.40 -11.80 -6.90
N ARG A 284 6.32 -11.76 -6.13
CA ARG A 284 6.05 -12.72 -5.04
C ARG A 284 5.71 -14.11 -5.57
N LYS A 285 5.13 -14.19 -6.78
CA LYS A 285 4.87 -15.45 -7.48
C LYS A 285 6.13 -15.91 -8.21
N LEU A 286 6.73 -15.03 -9.02
CA LEU A 286 7.91 -15.33 -9.84
C LEU A 286 9.15 -15.64 -9.00
N GLY A 287 9.41 -14.87 -7.94
CA GLY A 287 10.56 -15.06 -7.06
C GLY A 287 10.57 -16.43 -6.40
N ARG A 288 9.40 -16.94 -6.00
CA ARG A 288 9.25 -18.32 -5.51
C ARG A 288 9.39 -19.35 -6.64
N ALA A 289 8.69 -19.15 -7.75
CA ALA A 289 8.72 -20.08 -8.89
C ALA A 289 10.12 -20.25 -9.51
N LEU A 290 10.91 -19.18 -9.52
CA LEU A 290 12.28 -19.16 -10.05
C LEU A 290 13.34 -19.58 -9.00
N GLY A 291 12.94 -19.77 -7.75
CA GLY A 291 13.85 -20.10 -6.65
C GLY A 291 14.83 -18.99 -6.33
N LEU A 292 14.36 -17.73 -6.29
CA LEU A 292 15.16 -16.55 -5.95
C LEU A 292 15.17 -16.29 -4.45
N TYR A 293 14.02 -16.40 -3.79
CA TYR A 293 13.88 -16.21 -2.34
C TYR A 293 12.61 -16.90 -1.83
N PHE A 294 12.54 -17.05 -0.50
CA PHE A 294 11.32 -17.40 0.21
C PHE A 294 11.14 -16.54 1.46
N PHE A 295 9.96 -16.60 2.06
CA PHE A 295 9.65 -15.97 3.33
C PHE A 295 9.25 -17.05 4.32
N ASP A 296 9.65 -16.88 5.58
CA ASP A 296 9.28 -17.76 6.68
C ASP A 296 8.77 -16.92 7.86
N PRO A 297 7.70 -17.34 8.55
CA PRO A 297 7.18 -16.62 9.71
C PRO A 297 8.20 -16.37 10.83
N ILE A 298 9.30 -17.13 10.89
CA ILE A 298 10.40 -16.88 11.84
C ILE A 298 11.07 -15.50 11.63
N ALA A 299 10.99 -14.96 10.41
CA ALA A 299 11.52 -13.65 10.05
C ALA A 299 10.50 -12.90 9.16
N PRO A 300 9.42 -12.33 9.76
CA PRO A 300 8.35 -11.71 9.00
C PRO A 300 8.86 -10.55 8.15
N ALA A 301 8.32 -10.43 6.94
CA ALA A 301 8.72 -9.44 5.92
C ALA A 301 10.21 -9.45 5.52
N SER A 302 11.00 -10.41 5.98
CA SER A 302 12.43 -10.53 5.69
C SER A 302 12.68 -11.73 4.77
N PRO A 303 13.09 -11.51 3.51
CA PRO A 303 13.28 -12.60 2.56
C PRO A 303 14.58 -13.37 2.84
N PHE A 304 14.50 -14.69 2.74
CA PHE A 304 15.66 -15.56 2.65
C PHE A 304 16.05 -15.71 1.18
N PHE A 305 17.17 -15.09 0.79
CA PHE A 305 17.68 -15.21 -0.57
C PHE A 305 18.31 -16.59 -0.81
N LEU A 306 17.82 -17.27 -1.84
CA LEU A 306 18.35 -18.54 -2.34
C LEU A 306 19.54 -18.26 -3.29
N PRO A 307 20.39 -19.25 -3.62
CA PRO A 307 21.61 -19.02 -4.39
C PRO A 307 21.43 -18.18 -5.67
N LYS A 308 20.37 -18.43 -6.44
CA LYS A 308 20.05 -17.65 -7.65
C LYS A 308 19.69 -16.20 -7.33
N GLY A 309 18.89 -15.96 -6.29
CA GLY A 309 18.53 -14.61 -5.86
C GLY A 309 19.72 -13.85 -5.29
N THR A 310 20.61 -14.53 -4.56
CA THR A 310 21.86 -13.94 -4.05
C THR A 310 22.76 -13.46 -5.19
N VAL A 311 22.89 -14.23 -6.28
CA VAL A 311 23.64 -13.79 -7.47
C VAL A 311 23.07 -12.49 -8.05
N VAL A 312 21.75 -12.42 -8.23
CA VAL A 312 21.07 -11.22 -8.76
C VAL A 312 21.29 -10.02 -7.83
N LEU A 313 21.14 -10.21 -6.52
CA LEU A 313 21.37 -9.16 -5.53
C LEU A 313 22.81 -8.65 -5.55
N ASN A 314 23.80 -9.55 -5.58
CA ASN A 314 25.21 -9.19 -5.62
C ASN A 314 25.55 -8.43 -6.91
N GLN A 315 25.03 -8.83 -8.06
CA GLN A 315 25.24 -8.09 -9.31
C GLN A 315 24.71 -6.65 -9.25
N MET A 316 23.56 -6.43 -8.60
CA MET A 316 23.04 -5.08 -8.38
C MET A 316 23.90 -4.27 -7.41
N ILE A 317 24.40 -4.90 -6.33
CA ILE A 317 25.30 -4.26 -5.37
C ILE A 317 26.61 -3.87 -6.06
N ASP A 318 27.21 -4.78 -6.82
CA ASP A 318 28.46 -4.55 -7.53
C ASP A 318 28.32 -3.38 -8.52
N TYR A 319 27.22 -3.33 -9.28
CA TYR A 319 26.92 -2.20 -10.16
C TYR A 319 26.85 -0.86 -9.39
N VAL A 320 26.16 -0.82 -8.25
CA VAL A 320 26.10 0.42 -7.44
C VAL A 320 27.48 0.81 -6.88
N LYS A 321 28.30 -0.16 -6.48
CA LYS A 321 29.67 0.08 -6.01
C LYS A 321 30.57 0.67 -7.10
N GLU A 322 30.42 0.22 -8.34
CA GLU A 322 31.10 0.81 -9.49
C GLU A 322 30.72 2.29 -9.68
N LEU A 323 29.44 2.64 -9.43
CA LEU A 323 28.99 4.03 -9.47
C LEU A 323 29.60 4.88 -8.35
N TYR A 324 29.78 4.34 -7.15
CA TYR A 324 30.46 5.07 -6.07
C TYR A 324 31.86 5.50 -6.49
N VAL A 325 32.65 4.58 -7.03
CA VAL A 325 34.00 4.88 -7.55
C VAL A 325 33.94 5.92 -8.67
N LYS A 326 33.02 5.76 -9.62
CA LYS A 326 32.85 6.67 -10.75
C LYS A 326 32.53 8.11 -10.33
N TYR A 327 31.72 8.28 -9.28
CA TYR A 327 31.26 9.58 -8.81
C TYR A 327 32.03 10.11 -7.59
N GLY A 328 33.12 9.45 -7.19
CA GLY A 328 33.98 9.90 -6.09
C GLY A 328 33.34 9.77 -4.71
N TYR A 329 32.48 8.76 -4.51
CA TYR A 329 31.97 8.39 -3.20
C TYR A 329 32.89 7.39 -2.53
N ASP A 330 33.23 7.63 -1.26
CA ASP A 330 33.94 6.68 -0.42
C ASP A 330 32.94 5.73 0.26
N GLU A 331 33.03 4.43 -0.05
CA GLU A 331 32.20 3.41 0.60
C GLU A 331 32.65 3.20 2.05
N VAL A 332 31.71 3.30 2.99
CA VAL A 332 31.96 3.09 4.43
C VAL A 332 31.06 2.00 4.99
N MET A 333 31.52 1.33 6.04
CA MET A 333 30.74 0.32 6.77
C MET A 333 30.53 0.76 8.21
N THR A 334 29.27 0.74 8.66
CA THR A 334 28.87 1.14 10.01
C THR A 334 28.13 0.00 10.71
N PRO A 335 28.11 -0.03 12.07
CA PRO A 335 27.32 -1.01 12.82
C PRO A 335 25.83 -1.04 12.43
N GLN A 336 25.12 -2.07 12.88
CA GLN A 336 23.66 -2.19 12.70
C GLN A 336 22.89 -1.83 13.97
N ILE A 337 23.50 -2.03 15.14
CA ILE A 337 22.90 -1.78 16.45
C ILE A 337 23.71 -0.67 17.14
N PHE A 338 23.02 0.34 17.66
CA PHE A 338 23.63 1.49 18.33
C PHE A 338 22.92 1.78 19.65
N ASN A 339 23.63 2.40 20.59
CA ASN A 339 23.00 3.00 21.77
C ASN A 339 21.98 4.05 21.31
N THR A 340 20.79 4.08 21.91
CA THR A 340 19.72 4.96 21.45
C THR A 340 20.02 6.45 21.58
N GLU A 341 21.05 6.84 22.33
CA GLU A 341 21.55 8.21 22.41
C GLU A 341 21.92 8.79 21.03
N LEU A 342 22.44 7.97 20.10
CA LEU A 342 22.72 8.42 18.73
C LEU A 342 21.42 8.88 18.02
N TRP A 343 20.33 8.15 18.24
CA TRP A 343 19.03 8.45 17.64
C TRP A 343 18.35 9.64 18.32
N LYS A 344 18.51 9.79 19.64
CA LYS A 344 18.02 10.95 20.39
C LYS A 344 18.72 12.23 19.95
N ARG A 345 20.05 12.21 19.88
CA ARG A 345 20.85 13.36 19.41
C ARG A 345 20.51 13.76 17.98
N SER A 346 20.20 12.80 17.12
CA SER A 346 19.85 13.07 15.72
C SER A 346 18.36 13.40 15.50
N GLY A 347 17.52 13.35 16.54
CA GLY A 347 16.07 13.58 16.46
C GLY A 347 15.27 12.43 15.83
N HIS A 348 15.92 11.32 15.47
CA HIS A 348 15.24 10.17 14.87
C HIS A 348 14.49 9.35 15.91
N TYR A 349 14.93 9.38 17.17
CA TYR A 349 14.26 8.64 18.23
C TYR A 349 12.79 9.04 18.31
N ASP A 350 12.49 10.34 18.42
CA ASP A 350 11.10 10.80 18.58
C ASP A 350 10.24 10.57 17.33
N ASN A 351 10.83 10.66 16.14
CA ASN A 351 10.11 10.54 14.87
C ASN A 351 9.92 9.10 14.38
N TYR A 352 10.83 8.19 14.73
CA TYR A 352 10.86 6.82 14.20
C TYR A 352 10.71 5.75 15.29
N ARG A 353 10.49 6.14 16.56
CA ARG A 353 10.39 5.19 17.67
C ARG A 353 9.46 4.02 17.38
N GLU A 354 8.29 4.31 16.82
CA GLU A 354 7.26 3.32 16.50
C GLU A 354 7.65 2.38 15.35
N SER A 355 8.66 2.73 14.56
CA SER A 355 9.17 1.96 13.41
C SER A 355 10.57 1.39 13.66
N MET A 356 11.04 1.36 14.91
CA MET A 356 12.36 0.88 15.30
C MET A 356 12.29 -0.38 16.16
N TYR A 357 13.31 -1.23 16.05
CA TYR A 357 13.49 -2.38 16.93
C TYR A 357 14.47 -2.04 18.05
N PHE A 358 14.04 -2.24 19.30
CA PHE A 358 14.83 -1.95 20.50
C PHE A 358 15.27 -3.24 21.21
N ILE A 359 16.42 -3.15 21.88
CA ILE A 359 17.01 -4.22 22.68
C ILE A 359 17.56 -3.59 23.95
N ASP A 360 17.15 -4.11 25.11
CA ASP A 360 17.69 -3.69 26.41
C ASP A 360 18.81 -4.63 26.85
N VAL A 361 19.98 -4.05 27.14
CA VAL A 361 21.17 -4.78 27.62
C VAL A 361 21.83 -3.99 28.74
N ASP A 362 21.95 -4.58 29.94
CA ASP A 362 22.65 -4.04 31.11
C ASP A 362 22.33 -2.55 31.38
N ASP A 363 21.03 -2.26 31.58
CA ASP A 363 20.47 -0.91 31.83
C ASP A 363 20.67 0.10 30.69
N ARG A 364 21.04 -0.35 29.49
CA ARG A 364 21.16 0.47 28.29
C ARG A 364 20.21 -0.01 27.20
N GLU A 365 19.49 0.96 26.64
CA GLU A 365 18.63 0.74 25.49
C GLU A 365 19.47 0.89 24.19
N PHE A 366 19.38 -0.12 23.33
CA PHE A 366 19.96 -0.13 22.00
C PHE A 366 18.85 -0.19 20.95
N GLY A 367 19.13 0.31 19.75
CA GLY A 367 18.22 0.24 18.61
C GLY A 367 18.92 -0.24 17.35
N VAL A 368 18.23 -1.07 16.57
CA VAL A 368 18.63 -1.37 15.20
C VAL A 368 18.48 -0.09 14.38
N LYS A 369 19.48 0.24 13.55
CA LYS A 369 19.46 1.48 12.78
C LYS A 369 18.24 1.53 11.84
N PRO A 370 17.39 2.59 11.92
CA PRO A 370 16.33 2.79 10.93
C PRO A 370 16.87 3.41 9.64
N MET A 371 18.07 4.00 9.70
CA MET A 371 18.74 4.67 8.58
C MET A 371 20.24 4.79 8.82
N ASN A 372 20.98 5.14 7.76
CA ASN A 372 22.44 5.23 7.79
C ASN A 372 22.99 6.63 8.15
N CYS A 373 22.18 7.69 8.05
CA CYS A 373 22.67 9.08 8.12
C CYS A 373 23.39 9.43 9.45
N PRO A 374 22.85 9.10 10.63
CA PRO A 374 23.54 9.40 11.90
C PRO A 374 24.87 8.66 12.02
N ALA A 375 24.96 7.43 11.51
CA ALA A 375 26.19 6.66 11.52
C ALA A 375 27.23 7.23 10.54
N ALA A 376 26.81 7.69 9.36
CA ALA A 376 27.69 8.39 8.41
C ALA A 376 28.23 9.71 8.99
N ALA A 377 27.40 10.45 9.74
CA ALA A 377 27.85 11.65 10.46
C ALA A 377 28.92 11.31 11.52
N MET A 378 28.79 10.17 12.21
CA MET A 378 29.82 9.71 13.15
C MET A 378 31.14 9.37 12.44
N VAL A 379 31.08 8.78 11.24
CA VAL A 379 32.28 8.54 10.41
C VAL A 379 32.93 9.85 10.01
N TYR A 380 32.14 10.84 9.58
CA TYR A 380 32.65 12.18 9.25
C TYR A 380 33.33 12.83 10.46
N LEU A 381 32.73 12.73 11.66
CA LEU A 381 33.29 13.28 12.90
C LEU A 381 34.56 12.57 13.39
N ALA A 382 34.95 11.44 12.80
CA ALA A 382 36.16 10.71 13.22
C ALA A 382 37.45 11.50 12.91
N GLU A 383 37.41 12.41 11.93
CA GLU A 383 38.54 13.20 11.48
C GLU A 383 38.17 14.68 11.33
N SER A 384 39.19 15.55 11.29
CA SER A 384 39.01 16.98 11.01
C SER A 384 39.02 17.22 9.51
N HIS A 385 38.05 17.99 9.01
CA HIS A 385 37.90 18.29 7.59
C HIS A 385 38.13 19.77 7.32
N SER A 386 38.82 20.09 6.22
CA SER A 386 38.83 21.47 5.73
C SER A 386 37.55 21.76 4.95
N TYR A 387 37.19 23.04 4.88
CA TYR A 387 36.30 23.55 3.83
C TYR A 387 37.01 23.47 2.48
#